data_AF-A0A2D4QKC1-F1
#
_entry.id   AF-A0A2D4QKC1-F1
#
_cell.length_a   1.000
_cell.length_b   1.000
_cell.length_c   1.000
_cell.angle_alpha   90.00
_cell.angle_beta   90.00
_cell.angle_gamma   90.00
#
_symmetry.space_group_name_H-M   'P 1'
#
loop_
_entity.id
_entity.type
_entity.pdbx_description
1 polymer ?
#
loop_
_entity_poly.entity_id
_entity_poly.type
_entity_poly.pdbx_seq_one_letter_code
_entity_poly.pdbx_strand_id
1 'polypeptide(L)'
;IGITCGVDSELLPLAEEGRSALRARLEGVDAAGVLHMIARCEATARHARFTASSRALFDALLVRLSMAEHLASIPALLQGGASSLPKKKGSRSDVTTGRPPKPPAARAPAPSVPVTGTPPPPPPPKRTESKPTAASMTASEIWQRVLQDATSSSAQATVDGLRVVAYRDGVLTLDQIDPQPGGVSSTRREALARLVERVIGRSVKIEVVRKSDRVVDKKALEPMENQPEVRAVLREFDAVVVEVEDSKSAPRMKETE
;
A
#
# COMPACT_ATOMS: atom_id res chain seq x y z
N ILE A 1 -14.00 0.22 23.39
CA ILE A 1 -14.95 1.12 24.09
C ILE A 1 -14.49 1.39 25.51
N GLY A 2 -14.50 0.45 26.46
CA GLY A 2 -14.06 0.74 27.84
C GLY A 2 -12.63 1.31 27.97
N ILE A 3 -11.71 0.86 27.10
CA ILE A 3 -10.33 1.38 27.05
C ILE A 3 -10.24 2.78 26.42
N THR A 4 -11.05 3.05 25.39
CA THR A 4 -10.93 4.26 24.54
C THR A 4 -11.83 5.41 24.99
N CYS A 5 -13.00 5.08 25.54
CA CYS A 5 -14.03 6.01 25.96
C CYS A 5 -14.09 6.16 27.50
N GLY A 6 -13.27 5.40 28.23
CA GLY A 6 -13.33 5.30 29.69
C GLY A 6 -14.32 4.25 30.19
N VAL A 7 -14.01 3.66 31.34
CA VAL A 7 -14.85 2.64 31.99
C VAL A 7 -16.18 3.21 32.51
N ASP A 8 -16.22 4.53 32.74
CA ASP A 8 -17.38 5.26 33.25
C ASP A 8 -18.26 5.83 32.12
N SER A 9 -18.00 5.46 30.87
CA SER A 9 -18.77 5.93 29.72
C SER A 9 -20.23 5.45 29.78
N GLU A 10 -21.17 6.36 29.55
CA GLU A 10 -22.61 6.05 29.41
C GLU A 10 -22.91 5.06 28.27
N LEU A 11 -21.97 4.89 27.34
CA LEU A 11 -22.05 3.92 26.25
C LEU A 11 -21.91 2.46 26.72
N LEU A 12 -21.48 2.23 27.97
CA LEU A 12 -21.45 0.91 28.60
C LEU A 12 -22.60 0.77 29.62
N PRO A 13 -23.71 0.11 29.26
CA PRO A 13 -24.81 -0.16 30.19
C PRO A 13 -24.45 -1.34 31.11
N LEU A 14 -23.39 -1.18 31.92
CA LEU A 14 -22.99 -2.15 32.94
C LEU A 14 -23.37 -1.64 34.32
N ALA A 15 -23.80 -2.56 35.19
CA ALA A 15 -23.91 -2.32 36.63
C ALA A 15 -22.53 -2.04 37.24
N GLU A 16 -22.50 -1.44 38.44
CA GLU A 16 -21.26 -1.00 39.09
C GLU A 16 -20.29 -2.16 39.36
N GLU A 17 -20.80 -3.34 39.73
CA GLU A 17 -19.95 -4.54 39.87
C GLU A 17 -19.30 -4.93 38.52
N GLY A 18 -20.03 -4.79 37.41
CA GLY A 18 -19.54 -5.06 36.06
C GLY A 18 -18.46 -4.05 35.62
N ARG A 19 -18.61 -2.78 36.00
CA ARG A 19 -17.59 -1.75 35.74
C ARG A 19 -16.32 -2.00 36.52
N SER A 20 -16.43 -2.33 37.81
CA SER A 20 -15.28 -2.68 38.65
C SER A 20 -14.50 -3.87 38.09
N ALA A 21 -15.20 -4.95 37.70
CA ALA A 21 -14.59 -6.12 37.07
C ALA A 21 -13.93 -5.80 35.72
N LEU A 22 -14.54 -4.92 34.92
CA LEU A 22 -13.96 -4.47 33.66
C LEU A 22 -12.70 -3.63 33.88
N ARG A 23 -12.72 -2.71 34.86
CA ARG A 23 -11.55 -1.89 35.22
C ARG A 23 -10.36 -2.77 35.60
N ALA A 24 -10.58 -3.80 36.43
CA ALA A 24 -9.54 -4.77 36.80
C ALA A 24 -8.99 -5.55 35.60
N ARG A 25 -9.82 -5.86 34.59
CA ARG A 25 -9.37 -6.56 33.36
C ARG A 25 -8.63 -5.65 32.38
N LEU A 26 -8.89 -4.35 32.43
CA LEU A 26 -8.26 -3.36 31.54
C LEU A 26 -6.97 -2.79 32.12
N GLU A 27 -6.68 -3.07 33.40
CA GLU A 27 -5.44 -2.67 34.05
C GLU A 27 -4.24 -3.27 33.30
N GLY A 28 -3.37 -2.39 32.78
CA GLY A 28 -2.19 -2.79 31.99
C GLY A 28 -2.44 -3.03 30.50
N VAL A 29 -3.67 -2.83 30.00
CA VAL A 29 -3.94 -2.94 28.56
C VAL A 29 -3.60 -1.63 27.84
N ASP A 30 -2.68 -1.70 26.88
CA ASP A 30 -2.36 -0.56 26.01
C ASP A 30 -3.45 -0.33 24.95
N ALA A 31 -4.20 0.77 25.12
CA ALA A 31 -5.23 1.22 24.19
C ALA A 31 -4.74 1.37 22.75
N ALA A 32 -3.57 1.98 22.58
CA ALA A 32 -3.02 2.30 21.27
C ALA A 32 -2.59 1.01 20.56
N GLY A 33 -1.93 0.10 21.28
CA GLY A 33 -1.56 -1.23 20.80
C GLY A 33 -2.75 -2.06 20.34
N VAL A 34 -3.81 -2.14 21.15
CA VAL A 34 -5.04 -2.88 20.77
C VAL A 34 -5.69 -2.28 19.54
N LEU A 35 -5.81 -0.94 19.46
CA LEU A 35 -6.39 -0.28 18.28
C LEU A 35 -5.55 -0.51 17.02
N HIS A 36 -4.23 -0.46 17.14
CA HIS A 36 -3.32 -0.78 16.05
C HIS A 36 -3.48 -2.24 15.57
N MET A 37 -3.60 -3.20 16.50
CA MET A 37 -3.85 -4.60 16.15
C MET A 37 -5.19 -4.77 15.41
N ILE A 38 -6.27 -4.12 15.87
CA ILE A 38 -7.57 -4.15 15.20
C ILE A 38 -7.46 -3.58 13.78
N ALA A 39 -6.80 -2.42 13.62
CA ALA A 39 -6.61 -1.79 12.32
C ALA A 39 -5.86 -2.71 11.34
N ARG A 40 -4.84 -3.43 11.82
CA ARG A 40 -4.12 -4.43 11.00
C ARG A 40 -4.99 -5.62 10.61
N CYS A 41 -5.82 -6.11 11.52
CA CYS A 41 -6.77 -7.18 11.23
C CYS A 41 -7.75 -6.75 10.13
N GLU A 42 -8.30 -5.55 10.22
CA GLU A 42 -9.25 -5.02 9.23
C GLU A 42 -8.62 -4.80 7.86
N ALA A 43 -7.43 -4.19 7.81
CA ALA A 43 -6.66 -4.05 6.58
C ALA A 43 -6.37 -5.42 5.94
N THR A 44 -5.93 -6.39 6.74
CA THR A 44 -5.64 -7.76 6.26
C THR A 44 -6.90 -8.45 5.76
N ALA A 45 -8.04 -8.30 6.43
CA ALA A 45 -9.32 -8.86 5.99
C ALA A 45 -9.76 -8.28 4.63
N ARG A 46 -9.56 -6.98 4.41
CA ARG A 46 -9.80 -6.33 3.11
C ARG A 46 -8.90 -6.89 2.02
N HIS A 47 -7.60 -7.06 2.29
CA HIS A 47 -6.67 -7.63 1.32
C HIS A 47 -6.90 -9.12 1.05
N ALA A 48 -7.32 -9.89 2.06
CA ALA A 48 -7.57 -11.33 1.95
C ALA A 48 -8.68 -11.67 0.94
N ARG A 49 -9.64 -10.76 0.71
CA ARG A 49 -10.74 -10.95 -0.26
C ARG A 49 -10.30 -10.98 -1.72
N PHE A 50 -9.17 -10.35 -2.05
CA PHE A 50 -8.71 -10.17 -3.42
C PHE A 50 -7.48 -11.00 -3.78
N THR A 51 -6.96 -11.79 -2.85
CA THR A 51 -5.79 -12.66 -3.08
C THR A 51 -6.17 -14.13 -3.11
N ALA A 52 -5.52 -14.88 -4.00
CA ALA A 52 -5.61 -16.35 -4.01
C ALA A 52 -4.91 -17.00 -2.80
N SER A 53 -4.13 -16.23 -2.02
CA SER A 53 -3.32 -16.71 -0.90
C SER A 53 -3.73 -16.08 0.43
N SER A 54 -5.03 -16.02 0.72
CA SER A 54 -5.57 -15.47 1.97
C SER A 54 -4.98 -16.11 3.23
N ARG A 55 -4.76 -17.43 3.21
CA ARG A 55 -4.14 -18.17 4.33
C ARG A 55 -2.74 -17.66 4.68
N ALA A 56 -1.90 -17.44 3.68
CA ALA A 56 -0.54 -16.92 3.88
C ALA A 56 -0.55 -15.51 4.49
N LEU A 57 -1.50 -14.66 4.10
CA LEU A 57 -1.68 -13.34 4.71
C LEU A 57 -2.08 -13.43 6.20
N PHE A 58 -2.98 -14.35 6.54
CA PHE A 58 -3.39 -14.57 7.93
C PHE A 58 -2.25 -15.14 8.78
N ASP A 59 -1.50 -16.12 8.29
CA ASP A 59 -0.36 -16.68 9.01
C ASP A 59 0.72 -15.59 9.25
N ALA A 60 0.99 -14.75 8.24
CA ALA A 60 1.89 -13.61 8.39
C ALA A 60 1.37 -12.55 9.37
N LEU A 61 0.06 -12.28 9.41
CA LEU A 61 -0.54 -11.40 10.40
C LEU A 61 -0.37 -11.97 11.81
N LEU A 62 -0.63 -13.26 12.00
CA LEU A 62 -0.52 -13.94 13.30
C LEU A 62 0.91 -13.83 13.86
N VAL A 63 1.92 -14.06 13.03
CA VAL A 63 3.33 -13.86 13.40
C VAL A 63 3.62 -12.39 13.76
N ARG A 64 3.07 -11.43 13.03
CA ARG A 64 3.25 -10.01 13.38
C ARG A 64 2.56 -9.63 14.70
N LEU A 65 1.39 -10.20 14.99
CA LEU A 65 0.68 -9.94 16.24
C LEU A 65 1.42 -10.55 17.43
N SER A 66 1.97 -11.77 17.30
CA SER A 66 2.77 -12.38 18.37
C SER A 66 4.06 -11.60 18.64
N MET A 67 4.68 -11.03 17.61
CA MET A 67 5.84 -10.15 17.79
C MET A 67 5.48 -8.81 18.42
N ALA A 68 4.29 -8.26 18.14
CA ALA A 68 3.84 -6.99 18.69
C ALA A 68 3.43 -7.09 20.17
N GLU A 69 3.04 -8.27 20.66
CA GLU A 69 2.76 -8.52 22.08
C GLU A 69 3.98 -8.23 22.97
N HIS A 70 5.20 -8.45 22.45
CA HIS A 70 6.43 -8.11 23.14
C HIS A 70 6.70 -6.60 23.23
N LEU A 71 6.05 -5.77 22.40
CA LEU A 71 6.23 -4.31 22.40
C LEU A 71 5.27 -3.61 23.36
N ALA A 72 4.12 -4.22 23.70
CA ALA A 72 3.15 -3.67 24.66
C ALA A 72 3.73 -3.54 26.09
N SER A 73 4.84 -4.21 26.38
CA SER A 73 5.61 -4.12 27.64
C SER A 73 6.57 -2.92 27.67
N ILE A 74 6.88 -2.30 26.52
CA ILE A 74 7.89 -1.22 26.45
C ILE A 74 7.46 0.06 27.20
N PRO A 75 6.20 0.51 27.18
CA PRO A 75 5.78 1.65 28.00
C PRO A 75 5.99 1.42 29.50
N ALA A 76 5.76 0.19 29.98
CA ALA A 76 6.03 -0.20 31.36
C ALA A 76 7.54 -0.20 31.68
N LEU A 77 8.38 -0.59 30.72
CA LEU A 77 9.84 -0.50 30.82
C LEU A 77 10.34 0.95 30.74
N LEU A 78 9.75 1.80 29.91
CA LEU A 78 10.14 3.20 29.72
C LEU A 78 9.69 4.11 30.87
N GLN A 79 8.61 3.77 31.58
CA GLN A 79 8.18 4.48 32.78
C GLN A 79 9.11 4.26 33.99
N GLY A 80 10.26 3.61 33.81
CA GLY A 80 11.25 3.42 34.88
C GLY A 80 10.76 2.54 36.02
N GLY A 81 9.64 1.83 35.81
CA GLY A 81 9.19 0.77 36.69
C GLY A 81 10.23 -0.34 36.62
N ALA A 82 11.17 -0.34 37.57
CA ALA A 82 11.97 -1.52 37.87
C ALA A 82 10.97 -2.65 38.11
N SER A 83 10.70 -3.46 37.09
CA SER A 83 10.08 -4.75 37.28
C SER A 83 11.06 -5.46 38.20
N SER A 84 10.76 -5.46 39.50
CA SER A 84 11.44 -6.30 40.45
C SER A 84 11.27 -7.70 39.92
N LEU A 85 12.31 -8.22 39.26
CA LEU A 85 12.42 -9.62 38.93
C LEU A 85 12.03 -10.36 40.21
N PRO A 86 10.94 -11.16 40.22
CA PRO A 86 10.63 -11.94 41.41
C PRO A 86 11.84 -12.80 41.69
N LYS A 87 12.49 -12.54 42.84
CA LYS A 87 13.64 -13.26 43.34
C LYS A 87 13.21 -14.72 43.52
N LYS A 88 13.40 -15.52 42.48
CA LYS A 88 12.98 -16.92 42.37
C LYS A 88 13.82 -17.75 43.33
N LYS A 89 13.33 -17.88 44.57
CA LYS A 89 13.75 -18.95 45.49
C LYS A 89 13.31 -20.26 44.86
N GLY A 90 14.30 -21.13 44.62
CA GLY A 90 14.16 -22.32 43.80
C GLY A 90 13.01 -23.23 44.21
N SER A 91 12.23 -23.62 43.19
CA SER A 91 11.61 -24.94 43.13
C SER A 91 11.87 -25.46 41.73
N ARG A 92 12.79 -26.41 41.63
CA ARG A 92 13.02 -27.25 40.46
C ARG A 92 11.80 -28.16 40.38
N SER A 93 10.83 -27.81 39.54
CA SER A 93 9.78 -28.73 39.12
C SER A 93 10.22 -29.33 37.79
N ASP A 94 10.55 -30.61 37.86
CA ASP A 94 10.77 -31.54 36.77
C ASP A 94 9.66 -31.41 35.71
N VAL A 95 10.00 -30.87 34.54
CA VAL A 95 9.14 -30.90 33.36
C VAL A 95 9.76 -31.91 32.41
N THR A 96 9.28 -33.14 32.57
CA THR A 96 9.39 -34.25 31.64
C THR A 96 9.08 -33.76 30.23
N THR A 97 10.09 -33.73 29.38
CA THR A 97 9.99 -33.47 27.94
C THR A 97 9.10 -34.54 27.29
N GLY A 98 7.82 -34.20 27.12
CA GLY A 98 6.88 -34.93 26.27
C GLY A 98 7.30 -34.84 24.82
N ARG A 99 7.85 -35.96 24.33
CA ARG A 99 8.16 -36.24 22.92
C ARG A 99 6.94 -35.92 22.02
N PRO A 100 7.08 -35.12 20.95
CA PRO A 100 5.99 -34.91 20.01
C PRO A 100 5.63 -36.21 19.28
N PRO A 101 4.34 -36.48 19.01
CA PRO A 101 3.91 -37.65 18.26
C PRO A 101 4.43 -37.58 16.81
N LYS A 102 4.92 -38.73 16.37
CA LYS A 102 5.37 -39.04 15.01
C LYS A 102 4.35 -38.57 13.97
N PRO A 103 4.75 -37.85 12.90
CA PRO A 103 3.83 -37.48 11.84
C PRO A 103 3.25 -38.73 11.16
N PRO A 104 1.95 -38.77 10.85
CA PRO A 104 1.34 -39.86 10.11
C PRO A 104 1.93 -39.93 8.70
N ALA A 105 2.11 -41.18 8.25
CA ALA A 105 2.74 -41.55 7.00
C ALA A 105 2.17 -40.80 5.78
N ALA A 106 3.07 -40.56 4.81
CA ALA A 106 2.78 -40.02 3.50
C ALA A 106 1.54 -40.67 2.88
N ARG A 107 0.54 -39.82 2.60
CA ARG A 107 -0.65 -40.19 1.85
C ARG A 107 -0.24 -40.51 0.42
N ALA A 108 -0.64 -41.69 -0.04
CA ALA A 108 -0.40 -42.18 -1.40
C ALA A 108 -0.85 -41.14 -2.47
N PRO A 109 -0.14 -41.06 -3.61
CA PRO A 109 -0.55 -40.24 -4.73
C PRO A 109 -1.94 -40.65 -5.22
N ALA A 110 -2.83 -39.68 -5.35
CA ALA A 110 -4.15 -39.88 -5.93
C ALA A 110 -4.04 -40.38 -7.39
N PRO A 111 -4.94 -41.25 -7.86
CA PRO A 111 -4.96 -41.71 -9.24
C PRO A 111 -5.19 -40.53 -10.19
N SER A 112 -4.31 -40.42 -11.19
CA SER A 112 -4.42 -39.50 -12.30
C SER A 112 -5.74 -39.73 -13.03
N VAL A 113 -6.65 -38.76 -12.95
CA VAL A 113 -7.87 -38.77 -13.75
C VAL A 113 -7.48 -38.50 -15.21
N PRO A 114 -7.94 -39.30 -16.18
CA PRO A 114 -7.67 -39.05 -17.59
C PRO A 114 -8.28 -37.71 -17.99
N VAL A 115 -7.44 -36.78 -18.44
CA VAL A 115 -7.89 -35.52 -19.05
C VAL A 115 -8.61 -35.89 -20.34
N THR A 116 -9.94 -35.90 -20.29
CA THR A 116 -10.80 -36.05 -21.46
C THR A 116 -10.57 -34.84 -22.35
N GLY A 117 -10.20 -35.12 -23.61
CA GLY A 117 -9.81 -34.12 -24.59
C GLY A 117 -10.82 -32.98 -24.69
N THR A 118 -10.35 -31.78 -24.38
CA THR A 118 -11.07 -30.55 -24.67
C THR A 118 -11.09 -30.38 -26.19
N PRO A 119 -12.25 -30.22 -26.84
CA PRO A 119 -12.33 -29.99 -28.26
C PRO A 119 -11.59 -28.69 -28.65
N PRO A 120 -10.99 -28.65 -29.84
CA PRO A 120 -10.23 -27.49 -30.31
C PRO A 120 -11.13 -26.24 -30.28
N PRO A 121 -10.64 -25.11 -29.73
CA PRO A 121 -11.41 -23.87 -29.72
C PRO A 121 -11.71 -23.44 -31.17
N PRO A 122 -12.92 -22.93 -31.45
CA PRO A 122 -13.28 -22.44 -32.76
C PRO A 122 -12.30 -21.33 -33.20
N PRO A 123 -11.98 -21.25 -34.51
CA PRO A 123 -11.08 -20.24 -35.03
C PRO A 123 -11.59 -18.85 -34.66
N PRO A 124 -10.73 -17.95 -34.14
CA PRO A 124 -11.14 -16.61 -33.77
C PRO A 124 -11.74 -15.90 -34.98
N PRO A 125 -12.84 -15.14 -34.81
CA PRO A 125 -13.43 -14.37 -35.89
C PRO A 125 -12.37 -13.43 -36.46
N LYS A 126 -12.20 -13.47 -37.79
CA LYS A 126 -11.34 -12.55 -38.54
C LYS A 126 -11.83 -11.13 -38.26
N ARG A 127 -11.16 -10.47 -37.31
CA ARG A 127 -11.42 -9.09 -36.93
C ARG A 127 -11.02 -8.25 -38.13
N THR A 128 -12.02 -7.70 -38.83
CA THR A 128 -11.83 -6.73 -39.88
C THR A 128 -11.13 -5.52 -39.27
N GLU A 129 -9.82 -5.44 -39.51
CA GLU A 129 -8.96 -4.29 -39.20
C GLU A 129 -9.46 -3.09 -40.02
N SER A 130 -10.42 -2.37 -39.45
CA SER A 130 -10.73 -1.00 -39.86
C SER A 130 -9.55 -0.12 -39.46
N LYS A 131 -8.60 0.02 -40.38
CA LYS A 131 -7.42 0.89 -40.30
C LYS A 131 -7.88 2.30 -39.92
N PRO A 132 -7.68 2.77 -38.67
CA PRO A 132 -8.10 4.10 -38.27
C PRO A 132 -7.13 5.10 -38.91
N THR A 133 -7.68 6.04 -39.66
CA THR A 133 -6.99 7.22 -40.19
C THR A 133 -6.28 7.92 -39.02
N ALA A 134 -4.96 7.88 -39.03
CA ALA A 134 -4.07 8.31 -37.96
C ALA A 134 -3.98 9.84 -37.87
N ALA A 135 -5.12 10.49 -37.62
CA ALA A 135 -5.15 11.87 -37.17
C ALA A 135 -4.69 11.93 -35.70
N SER A 136 -3.68 12.76 -35.47
CA SER A 136 -3.08 13.20 -34.21
C SER A 136 -4.00 13.12 -32.98
N MET A 137 -4.07 11.95 -32.36
CA MET A 137 -4.72 11.83 -31.05
C MET A 137 -3.85 12.49 -29.98
N THR A 138 -4.47 13.31 -29.14
CA THR A 138 -3.77 13.91 -27.99
C THR A 138 -3.46 12.85 -26.93
N ALA A 139 -2.44 13.09 -26.10
CA ALA A 139 -2.07 12.16 -25.02
C ALA A 139 -3.23 11.88 -24.06
N SER A 140 -4.06 12.88 -23.80
CA SER A 140 -5.26 12.78 -22.96
C SER A 140 -6.35 11.92 -23.59
N GLU A 141 -6.59 12.03 -24.90
CA GLU A 141 -7.55 11.18 -25.61
C GLU A 141 -7.12 9.71 -25.64
N ILE A 142 -5.83 9.46 -25.87
CA ILE A 142 -5.25 8.12 -25.80
C ILE A 142 -5.52 7.53 -24.40
N TRP A 143 -5.20 8.30 -23.35
CA TRP A 143 -5.38 7.85 -21.97
C TRP A 143 -6.85 7.57 -21.63
N GLN A 144 -7.78 8.44 -22.07
CA GLN A 144 -9.21 8.21 -21.88
C GLN A 144 -9.69 6.91 -22.53
N ARG A 145 -9.24 6.61 -23.75
CA ARG A 145 -9.59 5.33 -24.40
C ARG A 145 -8.98 4.12 -23.67
N VAL A 146 -7.77 4.24 -23.15
CA VAL A 146 -7.16 3.18 -22.32
C VAL A 146 -7.98 2.95 -21.06
N LEU A 147 -8.46 4.00 -20.39
CA LEU A 147 -9.35 3.87 -19.23
C LEU A 147 -10.68 3.22 -19.60
N GLN A 148 -11.23 3.50 -20.78
CA GLN A 148 -12.46 2.86 -21.27
C GLN A 148 -12.26 1.37 -21.62
N ASP A 149 -11.11 0.98 -22.18
CA ASP A 149 -10.80 -0.42 -22.52
C ASP A 149 -10.40 -1.25 -21.28
N ALA A 150 -9.88 -0.59 -20.24
CA ALA A 150 -9.49 -1.19 -18.96
C ALA A 150 -10.72 -1.55 -18.09
N THR A 151 -11.62 -2.38 -18.62
CA THR A 151 -12.84 -2.83 -17.94
C THR A 151 -12.59 -3.93 -16.90
N SER A 152 -11.50 -4.70 -17.05
CA SER A 152 -11.17 -5.77 -16.11
C SER A 152 -10.49 -5.24 -14.86
N SER A 153 -10.73 -5.86 -13.70
CA SER A 153 -10.12 -5.45 -12.42
C SER A 153 -8.58 -5.44 -12.48
N SER A 154 -7.97 -6.39 -13.20
CA SER A 154 -6.52 -6.41 -13.43
C SER A 154 -6.04 -5.25 -14.30
N ALA A 155 -6.78 -4.90 -15.36
CA ALA A 155 -6.45 -3.74 -16.18
C ALA A 155 -6.58 -2.44 -15.39
N GLN A 156 -7.66 -2.29 -14.60
CA GLN A 156 -7.87 -1.14 -13.72
C GLN A 156 -6.72 -0.97 -12.73
N ALA A 157 -6.30 -2.03 -12.05
CA ALA A 157 -5.13 -1.98 -11.16
C ALA A 157 -3.83 -1.58 -11.88
N THR A 158 -3.73 -1.80 -13.19
CA THR A 158 -2.56 -1.43 -13.99
C THR A 158 -2.56 0.07 -14.31
N VAL A 159 -3.73 0.68 -14.60
CA VAL A 159 -3.85 2.13 -14.85
C VAL A 159 -3.99 2.98 -13.58
N ASP A 160 -4.41 2.40 -12.46
CA ASP A 160 -4.72 3.13 -11.23
C ASP A 160 -3.49 3.86 -10.64
N GLY A 161 -3.68 5.10 -10.20
CA GLY A 161 -2.58 5.94 -9.68
C GLY A 161 -1.57 6.44 -10.73
N LEU A 162 -1.85 6.30 -12.02
CA LEU A 162 -1.03 6.86 -13.11
C LEU A 162 -1.76 8.03 -13.80
N ARG A 163 -0.99 9.06 -14.15
CA ARG A 163 -1.47 10.23 -14.89
C ARG A 163 -0.65 10.40 -16.17
N VAL A 164 -1.31 10.64 -17.30
CA VAL A 164 -0.59 10.95 -18.54
C VAL A 164 0.00 12.35 -18.50
N VAL A 165 1.28 12.47 -18.88
CA VAL A 165 2.00 13.75 -18.98
C VAL A 165 2.11 14.18 -20.43
N ALA A 166 2.63 13.31 -21.28
CA ALA A 166 2.88 13.61 -22.69
C ALA A 166 2.93 12.33 -23.54
N TYR A 167 2.71 12.49 -24.84
CA TYR A 167 2.93 11.45 -25.84
C TYR A 167 3.73 12.05 -26.99
N ARG A 168 4.97 11.59 -27.20
CA ARG A 168 5.87 12.07 -28.26
C ARG A 168 6.68 10.92 -28.82
N ASP A 169 6.80 10.85 -30.14
CA ASP A 169 7.65 9.88 -30.84
C ASP A 169 7.43 8.41 -30.44
N GLY A 170 6.18 8.03 -30.18
CA GLY A 170 5.83 6.68 -29.76
C GLY A 170 6.19 6.35 -28.30
N VAL A 171 6.52 7.37 -27.50
CA VAL A 171 6.76 7.26 -26.06
C VAL A 171 5.62 7.94 -25.30
N LEU A 172 4.93 7.18 -24.45
CA LEU A 172 3.92 7.69 -23.54
C LEU A 172 4.56 7.90 -22.17
N THR A 173 4.67 9.17 -21.78
CA THR A 173 5.22 9.57 -20.49
C THR A 173 4.09 9.67 -19.46
N LEU A 174 4.25 8.95 -18.36
CA LEU A 174 3.29 8.88 -17.26
C LEU A 174 3.93 9.38 -15.97
N ASP A 175 3.13 10.05 -15.14
CA ASP A 175 3.47 10.45 -13.79
C ASP A 175 2.73 9.56 -12.79
N GLN A 176 3.34 9.32 -11.65
CA GLN A 176 2.76 8.48 -10.59
C GLN A 176 2.18 9.40 -9.51
N ILE A 177 0.85 9.35 -9.32
CA ILE A 177 0.13 10.23 -8.38
C ILE A 177 0.51 9.89 -6.93
N ASP A 178 0.60 8.60 -6.62
CA ASP A 178 1.00 8.10 -5.31
C ASP A 178 2.26 7.23 -5.45
N PRO A 179 3.45 7.78 -5.15
CA PRO A 179 4.72 7.07 -5.33
C PRO A 179 4.84 5.96 -4.29
N GLN A 180 4.39 4.76 -4.67
CA GLN A 180 4.61 3.56 -3.88
C GLN A 180 6.12 3.24 -3.81
N PRO A 181 6.66 2.86 -2.64
CA PRO A 181 8.05 2.44 -2.51
C PRO A 181 8.31 1.25 -3.45
N GLY A 182 9.19 1.46 -4.44
CA GLY A 182 9.49 0.50 -5.51
C GLY A 182 9.08 0.95 -6.92
N GLY A 183 8.20 1.95 -7.05
CA GLY A 183 7.68 2.45 -8.32
C GLY A 183 6.96 1.38 -9.15
N VAL A 184 6.82 1.65 -10.46
CA VAL A 184 6.09 0.76 -11.37
C VAL A 184 6.96 -0.42 -11.81
N SER A 185 6.57 -1.63 -11.42
CA SER A 185 7.24 -2.87 -11.83
C SER A 185 7.33 -2.99 -13.35
N SER A 186 8.36 -3.68 -13.87
CA SER A 186 8.52 -3.92 -15.32
C SER A 186 7.31 -4.65 -15.90
N THR A 187 6.79 -5.65 -15.20
CA THR A 187 5.58 -6.41 -15.61
C THR A 187 4.37 -5.50 -15.76
N ARG A 188 4.17 -4.54 -14.84
CA ARG A 188 3.09 -3.56 -14.93
C ARG A 188 3.28 -2.62 -16.12
N ARG A 189 4.51 -2.19 -16.40
CA ARG A 189 4.84 -1.37 -17.60
C ARG A 189 4.54 -2.12 -18.90
N GLU A 190 4.90 -3.39 -19.00
CA GLU A 190 4.61 -4.22 -20.18
C GLU A 190 3.11 -4.45 -20.36
N ALA A 191 2.37 -4.73 -19.28
CA ALA A 191 0.92 -4.87 -19.33
C ALA A 191 0.25 -3.58 -19.82
N LEU A 192 0.73 -2.43 -19.35
CA LEU A 192 0.24 -1.12 -19.78
C LEU A 192 0.59 -0.84 -21.25
N ALA A 193 1.81 -1.17 -21.69
CA ALA A 193 2.22 -1.03 -23.09
C ALA A 193 1.30 -1.82 -24.03
N ARG A 194 0.92 -3.05 -23.67
CA ARG A 194 -0.02 -3.88 -24.44
C ARG A 194 -1.44 -3.29 -24.47
N LEU A 195 -1.90 -2.67 -23.39
CA LEU A 195 -3.21 -1.98 -23.35
C LEU A 195 -3.20 -0.75 -24.27
N VAL A 196 -2.15 0.07 -24.19
CA VAL A 196 -1.97 1.26 -25.03
C VAL A 196 -1.85 0.86 -26.51
N GLU A 197 -1.08 -0.19 -26.80
CA GLU A 197 -0.91 -0.72 -28.15
C GLU A 197 -2.23 -1.22 -28.75
N ARG A 198 -3.10 -1.84 -27.94
CA ARG A 198 -4.44 -2.26 -28.39
C ARG A 198 -5.33 -1.08 -28.79
N VAL A 199 -5.22 0.04 -28.07
CA VAL A 199 -6.02 1.25 -28.31
C VAL A 199 -5.53 2.04 -29.52
N ILE A 200 -4.20 2.16 -29.67
CA ILE A 200 -3.57 2.96 -30.73
C ILE A 200 -3.36 2.14 -32.01
N GLY A 201 -3.24 0.81 -31.89
CA GLY A 201 -2.87 -0.08 -33.00
C GLY A 201 -1.39 0.00 -33.39
N ARG A 202 -0.52 0.47 -32.49
CA ARG A 202 0.94 0.60 -32.69
C ARG A 202 1.68 0.34 -31.39
N SER A 203 2.91 -0.18 -31.49
CA SER A 203 3.77 -0.36 -30.32
C SER A 203 4.15 0.99 -29.72
N VAL A 204 4.05 1.09 -28.39
CA VAL A 204 4.35 2.30 -27.64
C VAL A 204 5.27 1.97 -26.48
N LYS A 205 6.32 2.78 -26.30
CA LYS A 205 7.22 2.69 -25.14
C LYS A 205 6.60 3.49 -23.99
N ILE A 206 6.58 2.89 -22.80
CA ILE A 206 6.05 3.55 -21.59
C ILE A 206 7.22 4.03 -20.73
N GLU A 207 7.26 5.32 -20.44
CA GLU A 207 8.19 5.91 -19.49
C GLU A 207 7.43 6.48 -18.31
N VAL A 208 7.80 6.03 -17.11
CA VAL A 208 7.19 6.52 -15.86
C VAL A 208 8.18 7.45 -15.21
N VAL A 209 7.85 8.74 -15.19
CA VAL A 209 8.63 9.77 -14.51
C VAL A 209 8.21 9.76 -13.05
N ARG A 210 9.16 9.58 -12.14
CA ARG A 210 8.92 9.83 -10.72
C ARG A 210 9.04 11.33 -10.49
N LYS A 211 8.10 11.93 -9.77
CA LYS A 211 8.18 13.36 -9.40
C LYS A 211 9.51 13.70 -8.71
N SER A 212 10.10 12.75 -7.97
CA SER A 212 11.44 12.87 -7.35
C SER A 212 12.62 12.86 -8.31
N ASP A 213 12.47 12.28 -9.52
CA ASP A 213 13.52 12.22 -10.55
C ASP A 213 13.44 13.39 -11.53
N ARG A 214 12.49 14.32 -11.35
CA ARG A 214 12.66 15.67 -11.86
C ARG A 214 13.77 16.33 -11.05
N VAL A 215 15.00 15.93 -11.34
CA VAL A 215 16.16 16.79 -11.18
C VAL A 215 15.84 17.98 -12.07
N VAL A 216 15.20 18.99 -11.47
CA VAL A 216 15.19 20.35 -11.99
C VAL A 216 16.62 20.58 -12.45
N ASP A 217 16.82 20.92 -13.71
CA ASP A 217 18.13 21.28 -14.24
C ASP A 217 18.72 22.33 -13.29
N LYS A 218 19.55 21.86 -12.32
CA LYS A 218 20.16 22.69 -11.27
C LYS A 218 21.06 23.76 -11.86
N LYS A 219 21.29 23.71 -13.17
CA LYS A 219 22.05 24.67 -13.94
C LYS A 219 21.30 25.98 -14.23
N ALA A 220 19.96 26.02 -14.02
CA ALA A 220 19.17 27.24 -14.19
C ALA A 220 18.71 27.87 -12.86
N LEU A 221 18.86 27.16 -11.73
CA LEU A 221 18.83 27.79 -10.41
C LEU A 221 20.27 28.16 -10.03
N GLU A 222 20.71 29.36 -10.43
CA GLU A 222 21.52 30.14 -9.49
C GLU A 222 20.80 30.04 -8.13
N PRO A 223 21.45 29.53 -7.08
CA PRO A 223 20.75 29.09 -5.89
C PRO A 223 20.02 30.29 -5.29
N MET A 224 18.68 30.25 -5.25
CA MET A 224 17.88 31.28 -4.57
C MET A 224 18.31 31.46 -3.10
N GLU A 225 19.04 30.50 -2.53
CA GLU A 225 19.76 30.59 -1.26
C GLU A 225 20.77 31.73 -1.18
N ASN A 226 21.20 32.28 -2.32
CA ASN A 226 22.07 33.45 -2.40
C ASN A 226 21.31 34.78 -2.54
N GLN A 227 19.99 34.77 -2.72
CA GLN A 227 19.23 36.01 -2.65
C GLN A 227 19.20 36.55 -1.22
N PRO A 228 19.50 37.84 -1.00
CA PRO A 228 19.60 38.43 0.35
C PRO A 228 18.29 38.33 1.13
N GLU A 229 17.15 38.37 0.44
CA GLU A 229 15.81 38.24 1.03
C GLU A 229 15.57 36.83 1.60
N VAL A 230 15.93 35.79 0.85
CA VAL A 230 15.78 34.39 1.30
C VAL A 230 16.70 34.11 2.49
N ARG A 231 17.92 34.67 2.52
CA ARG A 231 18.83 34.56 3.66
C ARG A 231 18.33 35.29 4.91
N ALA A 232 17.68 36.44 4.75
CA ALA A 232 17.11 37.16 5.89
C ALA A 232 16.03 36.31 6.57
N VAL A 233 15.13 35.73 5.77
CA VAL A 233 14.05 34.86 6.27
C VAL A 233 14.62 33.56 6.88
N LEU A 234 15.56 32.89 6.22
CA LEU A 234 16.16 31.66 6.77
C LEU A 234 16.84 31.90 8.13
N ARG A 235 17.45 33.08 8.32
CA ARG A 235 18.10 33.45 9.58
C ARG A 235 17.11 33.82 10.67
N GLU A 236 15.99 34.44 10.31
CA GLU A 236 14.94 34.82 11.26
C GLU A 236 14.15 33.61 11.77
N PHE A 237 13.94 32.61 10.91
CA PHE A 237 13.10 31.45 11.22
C PHE A 237 13.87 30.17 11.58
N ASP A 238 15.21 30.20 11.60
CA ASP A 238 16.08 29.03 11.82
C ASP A 238 15.64 27.80 10.99
N ALA A 239 15.30 28.05 9.73
CA ALA A 239 14.68 27.08 8.84
C ALA A 239 15.70 26.52 7.84
N VAL A 240 15.44 25.30 7.34
CA VAL A 240 16.20 24.67 6.26
C VAL A 240 15.30 24.59 5.02
N VAL A 241 15.80 25.01 3.87
CA VAL A 241 15.07 24.88 2.58
C VAL A 241 15.03 23.41 2.19
N VAL A 242 13.84 22.80 2.22
CA VAL A 242 13.65 21.41 1.80
C VAL A 242 13.31 21.32 0.31
N GLU A 243 12.50 22.26 -0.20
CA GLU A 243 12.05 22.29 -1.59
C GLU A 243 11.63 23.71 -1.99
N VAL A 244 11.96 24.14 -3.21
CA VAL A 244 11.51 25.42 -3.78
C VAL A 244 10.66 25.10 -5.01
N GLU A 245 9.34 25.26 -4.91
CA GLU A 245 8.43 25.16 -6.06
C GLU A 245 8.22 26.55 -6.68
N ASP A 246 8.41 26.63 -8.00
CA ASP A 246 8.25 27.86 -8.77
C ASP A 246 6.75 28.13 -9.01
N SER A 247 6.18 29.13 -8.36
CA SER A 247 4.74 29.41 -8.35
C SER A 247 4.20 29.99 -9.67
N LYS A 248 5.04 30.09 -10.71
CA LYS A 248 4.72 30.73 -12.00
C LYS A 248 3.71 29.97 -12.88
N SER A 249 3.10 28.89 -12.39
CA SER A 249 2.11 28.10 -13.14
C SER A 249 0.67 28.20 -12.62
N ALA A 250 0.36 29.10 -11.69
CA ALA A 250 -1.03 29.34 -11.31
C ALA A 250 -1.82 29.96 -12.49
N PRO A 251 -2.96 29.38 -12.91
CA PRO A 251 -3.79 29.95 -13.97
C PRO A 251 -4.36 31.28 -13.50
N ARG A 252 -3.95 32.35 -14.17
CA ARG A 252 -4.43 33.71 -13.97
C ARG A 252 -5.95 33.72 -14.18
N MET A 253 -6.72 33.75 -13.09
CA MET A 253 -8.16 33.96 -13.16
C MET A 253 -8.39 35.30 -13.87
N LYS A 254 -9.06 35.24 -15.01
CA LYS A 254 -9.57 36.44 -15.66
C LYS A 254 -10.81 36.85 -14.87
N GLU A 255 -10.71 37.94 -14.13
CA GLU A 255 -11.90 38.70 -13.72
C GLU A 255 -12.58 39.18 -15.01
N THR A 256 -13.76 38.62 -15.27
CA THR A 256 -14.72 39.20 -16.22
C THR A 256 -15.45 40.31 -15.51
N GLU A 257 -15.24 41.53 -16.02
CA GLU A 257 -16.00 42.74 -15.75
C GLU A 257 -17.46 42.61 -16.23
#